data_AF-A0A1G2DB05-F1
#
_entry.id   AF-A0A1G2DB05-F1
#
_cell.length_a   1.000
_cell.length_b   1.000
_cell.length_c   1.000
_cell.angle_alpha   90.00
_cell.angle_beta   90.00
_cell.angle_gamma   90.00
#
_symmetry.space_group_name_H-M   'P 1'
#
loop_
_entity.id
_entity.type
_entity.pdbx_description
1 polymer ?
#
loop_
_entity_poly.entity_id
_entity_poly.type
_entity_poly.pdbx_seq_one_letter_code
_entity_poly.pdbx_strand_id
1 'polypeptide(L)'
;MTEHCAGHPNIPDYTYGLYNISHSLVIFTALFLLIWVIRRKPVWEMSAWGLLHVVMDIFTHNDKFFPTPFLWPMSDFYVNGVSWGQPIIFFPNAALLVALYTYWWYVRRKNRVL
;
A
#
# COMPACT_ATOMS: atom_id res chain seq x y z
N MET A 1 24.92 -16.09 -10.19
CA MET A 1 23.49 -15.77 -10.39
C MET A 1 22.83 -15.76 -9.02
N THR A 2 22.81 -14.55 -8.45
CA THR A 2 21.93 -14.02 -7.38
C THR A 2 21.61 -14.92 -6.18
N GLU A 3 22.40 -14.75 -5.11
CA GLU A 3 22.10 -15.14 -3.72
C GLU A 3 20.92 -14.37 -3.09
N HIS A 4 20.14 -13.62 -3.88
CA HIS A 4 18.97 -12.85 -3.43
C HIS A 4 17.68 -13.69 -3.35
N CYS A 5 17.72 -15.00 -3.65
CA CYS A 5 16.56 -15.89 -3.66
C CYS A 5 16.41 -16.77 -2.41
N ALA A 6 17.15 -16.51 -1.33
CA ALA A 6 16.83 -17.14 -0.05
C ALA A 6 15.58 -16.43 0.53
N GLY A 7 14.41 -16.74 -0.03
CA GLY A 7 13.13 -16.47 0.61
C GLY A 7 13.18 -16.95 2.05
N HIS A 8 12.55 -16.22 2.97
CA HIS A 8 12.48 -16.66 4.36
C HIS A 8 12.01 -18.13 4.38
N PRO A 9 12.62 -19.03 5.17
CA PRO A 9 12.38 -20.47 5.09
C PRO A 9 10.91 -20.90 5.31
N ASN A 10 10.03 -19.97 5.70
CA ASN A 10 8.61 -20.17 5.92
C ASN A 10 7.70 -19.44 4.92
N ILE A 11 8.25 -18.78 3.89
CA ILE A 11 7.49 -18.00 2.90
C ILE A 11 7.62 -18.68 1.53
N PRO A 12 6.51 -19.19 0.96
CA PRO A 12 6.54 -19.84 -0.35
C PRO A 12 6.93 -18.89 -1.48
N ASP A 13 7.73 -19.34 -2.45
CA ASP A 13 8.25 -18.50 -3.54
C ASP A 13 7.16 -17.78 -4.37
N TYR A 14 5.99 -18.41 -4.54
CA TYR A 14 4.87 -17.82 -5.29
C TYR A 14 4.36 -16.53 -4.65
N THR A 15 4.55 -16.31 -3.34
CA THR A 15 4.09 -15.08 -2.69
C THR A 15 4.85 -13.87 -3.19
N TYR A 16 6.15 -14.01 -3.49
CA TYR A 16 6.97 -12.94 -4.05
C TYR A 16 6.54 -12.59 -5.49
N GLY A 17 6.15 -13.59 -6.29
CA GLY A 17 5.59 -13.37 -7.63
C GLY A 17 4.26 -12.62 -7.59
N LEU A 18 3.34 -13.04 -6.71
CA LEU A 18 2.07 -12.35 -6.51
C LEU A 18 2.26 -10.93 -5.96
N TYR A 19 3.21 -10.75 -5.05
CA TYR A 19 3.54 -9.46 -4.47
C TYR A 19 4.03 -8.47 -5.52
N ASN A 20 4.95 -8.89 -6.40
CA ASN A 20 5.44 -8.03 -7.49
C ASN A 20 4.33 -7.66 -8.46
N ILE A 21 3.38 -8.57 -8.72
CA ILE A 21 2.23 -8.29 -9.58
C ILE A 21 1.28 -7.27 -8.92
N SER A 22 1.01 -7.41 -7.63
CA SER A 22 0.07 -6.54 -6.92
C SER A 22 0.65 -5.17 -6.57
N HIS A 23 1.98 -5.04 -6.42
CA HIS A 23 2.68 -3.81 -6.04
C HIS A 23 3.44 -3.15 -7.21
N SER A 24 2.99 -3.41 -8.45
CA SER A 24 3.53 -2.76 -9.64
C SER A 24 2.65 -1.60 -10.10
N LEU A 25 3.20 -0.38 -10.12
CA LEU A 25 2.53 0.77 -10.73
C LEU A 25 2.36 0.61 -12.24
N VAL A 26 3.24 -0.17 -12.89
CA VAL A 26 3.15 -0.46 -14.32
C VAL A 26 1.92 -1.29 -14.62
N ILE A 27 1.71 -2.38 -13.87
CA ILE A 27 0.55 -3.26 -14.01
C ILE A 27 -0.73 -2.51 -13.63
N PHE A 28 -0.69 -1.75 -12.53
CA PHE A 28 -1.79 -0.87 -12.15
C PHE A 28 -2.18 0.07 -13.30
N THR A 29 -1.22 0.81 -13.85
CA THR A 29 -1.47 1.79 -14.92
C THR A 29 -2.01 1.10 -16.17
N ALA A 30 -1.46 -0.06 -16.53
CA ALA A 30 -1.95 -0.83 -17.67
C ALA A 30 -3.42 -1.26 -17.50
N LEU A 31 -3.77 -1.81 -16.33
CA LEU A 31 -5.15 -2.23 -16.03
C LEU A 31 -6.10 -1.03 -15.88
N PHE A 32 -5.64 0.06 -15.29
CA PHE A 32 -6.41 1.30 -15.18
C PHE A 32 -6.73 1.89 -16.55
N LEU A 33 -5.74 1.98 -17.44
CA LEU A 33 -5.95 2.44 -18.81
C LEU A 33 -6.87 1.51 -19.60
N LEU A 34 -6.70 0.18 -19.45
CA LEU A 34 -7.58 -0.80 -20.10
C LEU A 34 -9.05 -0.60 -19.68
N ILE A 35 -9.30 -0.51 -18.38
CA ILE A 35 -10.65 -0.30 -17.84
C ILE A 35 -11.19 1.06 -18.25
N TRP A 36 -10.37 2.11 -18.24
CA TRP A 36 -10.78 3.42 -18.71
C TRP A 36 -11.19 3.38 -20.18
N VAL A 37 -10.41 2.75 -21.06
CA VAL A 37 -10.75 2.62 -22.49
C VAL A 37 -12.09 1.88 -22.68
N ILE A 38 -12.31 0.80 -21.92
CA ILE A 38 -13.56 0.00 -22.00
C ILE A 38 -14.75 0.79 -21.45
N ARG A 39 -14.60 1.47 -20.31
CA ARG A 39 -15.68 2.17 -19.60
C ARG A 39 -15.90 3.60 -20.12
N ARG A 40 -14.97 4.11 -20.96
CA ARG A 40 -14.90 5.49 -21.47
C ARG A 40 -14.95 6.56 -20.38
N LYS A 41 -14.68 6.19 -19.12
CA LYS A 41 -14.70 7.05 -17.94
C LYS A 41 -13.56 6.64 -17.01
N PRO A 42 -12.90 7.60 -16.34
CA PRO A 42 -11.93 7.28 -15.30
C PRO A 42 -12.67 6.70 -14.09
N VAL A 43 -12.30 5.48 -13.70
CA VAL A 43 -12.84 4.77 -12.53
C VAL A 43 -11.95 5.12 -11.34
N TRP A 44 -12.32 6.17 -10.60
CA TRP A 44 -11.53 6.66 -9.48
C TRP A 44 -11.37 5.65 -8.35
N GLU A 45 -12.26 4.67 -8.25
CA GLU A 45 -12.18 3.57 -7.28
C GLU A 45 -10.88 2.77 -7.46
N MET A 46 -10.36 2.65 -8.68
CA MET A 46 -9.08 2.01 -8.95
C MET A 46 -7.89 2.79 -8.39
N SER A 47 -8.03 4.11 -8.19
CA SER A 47 -6.97 4.92 -7.59
C SER A 47 -6.65 4.49 -6.15
N ALA A 48 -7.59 3.88 -5.44
CA ALA A 48 -7.34 3.30 -4.13
C ALA A 48 -6.26 2.19 -4.19
N TRP A 49 -6.22 1.42 -5.28
CA TRP A 49 -5.21 0.39 -5.48
C TRP A 49 -3.85 1.00 -5.88
N GLY A 50 -3.80 1.78 -6.96
CA GLY A 50 -2.51 2.27 -7.45
C GLY A 50 -1.94 3.46 -6.67
N LEU A 51 -2.75 4.50 -6.47
CA LEU A 51 -2.28 5.76 -5.87
C LEU A 51 -2.27 5.73 -4.35
N LEU A 52 -3.19 5.00 -3.71
CA LEU A 52 -3.22 4.93 -2.26
C LEU A 52 -2.40 3.73 -1.77
N HIS A 53 -2.69 2.51 -2.20
CA HIS A 53 -1.96 1.34 -1.72
C HIS A 53 -0.50 1.30 -2.20
N VAL A 54 -0.24 1.26 -3.52
CA VAL A 54 1.15 1.10 -4.02
C VAL A 54 2.04 2.28 -3.65
N VAL A 55 1.58 3.54 -3.78
CA VAL A 55 2.41 4.71 -3.45
C VAL A 55 2.68 4.82 -1.94
N MET A 56 1.69 4.53 -1.08
CA MET A 56 1.94 4.52 0.36
C MET A 56 2.95 3.45 0.75
N ASP A 57 2.90 2.30 0.08
CA ASP A 57 3.81 1.20 0.36
C ASP A 57 5.26 1.48 -0.07
N ILE A 58 5.51 2.40 -1.02
CA ILE A 58 6.88 2.87 -1.33
C ILE A 58 7.56 3.49 -0.09
N PHE A 59 6.81 4.20 0.74
CA PHE A 59 7.35 4.86 1.93
C PHE A 59 7.24 4.02 3.20
N THR A 60 6.38 2.99 3.19
CA THR A 60 6.01 2.24 4.40
C THR A 60 6.47 0.78 4.42
N HIS A 61 7.16 0.33 3.35
CA HIS A 61 7.86 -0.94 3.31
C HIS A 61 9.38 -0.77 3.42
N ASN A 62 9.99 -1.68 4.19
CA ASN A 62 11.44 -1.75 4.36
C ASN A 62 12.01 -2.91 3.54
N ASP A 63 13.28 -2.81 3.16
CA ASP A 63 14.02 -3.77 2.35
C ASP A 63 14.14 -5.17 2.97
N LYS A 64 13.99 -5.28 4.29
CA LYS A 64 14.15 -6.54 5.03
C LYS A 64 12.98 -7.52 4.93
N PHE A 65 11.76 -7.03 4.74
CA PHE A 65 10.57 -7.91 4.82
C PHE A 65 9.90 -8.09 3.47
N PHE A 66 9.72 -7.04 2.67
CA PHE A 66 9.28 -7.12 1.27
C PHE A 66 9.58 -5.76 0.59
N PRO A 67 10.67 -5.62 -0.19
CA PRO A 67 10.91 -4.40 -0.95
C PRO A 67 9.80 -4.25 -2.00
N THR A 68 9.26 -3.05 -2.18
CA THR A 68 8.21 -2.75 -3.19
C THR A 68 8.85 -2.30 -4.52
N PRO A 69 9.03 -3.20 -5.51
CA PRO A 69 9.51 -2.80 -6.82
C PRO A 69 8.37 -2.17 -7.63
N PHE A 70 8.10 -0.89 -7.37
CA PHE A 70 6.96 -0.19 -7.98
C PHE A 70 7.07 -0.07 -9.51
N LEU A 71 8.28 -0.22 -10.08
CA LEU A 71 8.54 -0.21 -11.52
C LEU A 71 8.58 -1.61 -12.16
N TRP A 72 8.31 -2.68 -11.41
CA TRP A 72 8.30 -4.03 -11.95
C TRP A 72 7.29 -4.13 -13.11
N PRO A 73 7.57 -4.83 -14.23
CA PRO A 73 8.76 -5.62 -14.55
C PRO A 73 9.88 -4.82 -15.24
N MET A 74 9.73 -3.50 -15.41
CA MET A 74 10.70 -2.69 -16.13
C MET A 74 11.97 -2.43 -15.32
N SER A 75 11.84 -2.33 -14.00
CA SER A 75 12.98 -2.15 -13.08
C SER A 75 12.64 -2.66 -11.69
N ASP A 76 13.64 -3.24 -11.02
CA ASP A 76 13.58 -3.68 -9.62
C ASP A 76 13.95 -2.55 -8.65
N PHE A 77 13.88 -1.29 -9.08
CA PHE A 77 14.13 -0.16 -8.21
C PHE A 77 13.06 -0.06 -7.12
N TYR A 78 13.52 0.02 -5.88
CA TYR A 78 12.70 0.21 -4.69
C TYR A 78 13.32 1.27 -3.77
N VAL A 79 12.52 1.84 -2.89
CA VAL A 79 12.97 2.79 -1.87
C VAL A 79 12.96 2.10 -0.52
N ASN A 80 13.99 2.32 0.30
CA ASN A 80 13.99 1.86 1.69
C ASN A 80 13.10 2.80 2.52
N GLY A 81 11.85 2.36 2.74
CA GLY A 81 10.87 3.04 3.55
C GLY A 81 10.86 2.60 5.02
N VAL A 82 10.04 3.29 5.80
CA VAL A 82 9.87 3.03 7.24
C VAL A 82 8.75 2.00 7.41
N SER A 83 9.06 0.82 7.94
CA SER A 83 8.05 -0.21 8.17
C SER A 83 6.88 0.29 9.05
N TRP A 84 5.65 -0.09 8.71
CA TRP A 84 4.45 0.14 9.53
C TRP A 84 4.58 -0.26 10.99
N GLY A 85 5.36 -1.30 11.29
CA GLY A 85 5.60 -1.77 12.65
C GLY A 85 6.51 -0.86 13.47
N GLN A 86 7.16 0.14 12.86
CA GLN A 86 8.00 1.05 13.61
C GLN A 86 7.16 1.97 14.50
N PRO A 87 7.59 2.21 15.76
CA PRO A 87 6.90 3.10 16.70
C PRO A 87 6.57 4.49 16.12
N ILE A 88 7.45 5.01 15.26
CA ILE A 88 7.31 6.33 14.64
C ILE A 88 6.11 6.43 13.69
N ILE A 89 5.66 5.33 13.09
CA ILE A 89 4.46 5.29 12.26
C ILE A 89 3.27 4.79 13.07
N PHE A 90 3.47 3.72 13.84
CA PHE A 90 2.38 3.05 14.56
C PHE A 90 1.70 3.96 15.59
N PHE A 91 2.47 4.62 16.48
CA PHE A 91 1.88 5.42 17.56
C PHE A 91 1.14 6.66 17.06
N PRO A 92 1.68 7.45 16.11
CA PRO A 92 0.92 8.57 15.54
C PRO A 92 -0.38 8.14 14.87
N ASN A 93 -0.37 7.04 14.12
CA ASN A 93 -1.59 6.51 13.48
C ASN A 93 -2.63 6.09 14.52
N ALA A 94 -2.22 5.33 15.53
CA ALA A 94 -3.10 4.91 16.62
C ALA A 94 -3.67 6.12 17.38
N ALA A 95 -2.83 7.11 17.71
CA ALA A 95 -3.25 8.33 18.40
C ALA A 95 -4.26 9.13 17.57
N LEU A 96 -4.02 9.26 16.26
CA LEU A 96 -4.91 9.99 15.35
C LEU A 96 -6.26 9.29 15.23
N LEU A 97 -6.29 7.96 15.12
CA LEU A 97 -7.54 7.20 15.12
C LEU A 97 -8.32 7.41 16.43
N VAL A 98 -7.66 7.27 17.58
CA VAL A 98 -8.30 7.50 18.89
C VAL A 98 -8.85 8.92 18.99
N ALA A 99 -8.10 9.93 18.56
CA ALA A 99 -8.53 11.33 18.56
C ALA A 99 -9.76 11.55 17.66
N LEU A 100 -9.78 10.99 16.45
CA LEU A 100 -10.91 11.13 15.53
C LEU A 100 -12.17 10.42 16.06
N TYR A 101 -12.05 9.21 16.59
CA TYR A 101 -13.20 8.48 17.15
C TYR A 101 -13.75 9.13 18.41
N THR A 102 -12.88 9.64 19.29
CA THR A 102 -13.31 10.37 20.49
C THR A 102 -14.00 11.69 20.12
N TYR A 103 -13.46 12.44 19.16
CA TYR A 103 -14.09 13.64 18.62
C TYR A 103 -15.46 13.35 18.01
N TRP A 104 -15.54 12.35 17.12
CA TRP A 104 -16.80 11.94 16.48
C TRP A 104 -17.86 11.53 17.51
N TRP A 105 -17.47 10.77 18.52
CA TRP A 105 -18.35 10.35 19.61
C TRP A 105 -18.86 11.54 20.44
N TYR A 106 -17.99 12.50 20.75
CA TYR A 106 -18.34 13.72 21.47
C TYR A 106 -19.36 14.56 20.69
N VAL A 107 -19.13 14.80 19.39
CA VAL A 107 -20.06 15.54 18.52
C VAL A 107 -21.40 14.82 18.40
N ARG A 108 -21.39 13.48 18.23
CA ARG A 108 -22.61 12.66 18.18
C ARG A 108 -23.45 12.74 19.46
N ARG A 109 -22.81 12.83 20.63
CA ARG A 109 -23.51 13.02 21.92
C ARG A 109 -24.18 14.38 22.00
N LYS A 110 -23.48 15.45 21.61
CA LYS A 110 -24.01 16.82 21.62
C LYS A 110 -25.24 16.97 20.71
N ASN A 111 -25.22 16.33 19.53
CA ASN A 111 -26.33 16.38 18.56
C ASN A 111 -27.54 15.51 18.91
N ARG A 112 -27.47 14.66 19.96
CA ARG A 112 -28.61 13.87 20.46
C ARG A 112 -29.39 14.56 21.59
N VAL A 113 -28.84 15.64 22.15
CA VAL A 113 -29.39 16.33 23.34
C VAL A 113 -30.09 17.65 22.96
N LEU A 114 -29.98 18.08 21.70
CA LEU A 114 -30.77 19.15 21.08
C LEU A 114 -31.92 18.53 20.27
#